data_AF-A0A7D9J620-F1
#
_entry.id   AF-A0A7D9J620-F1
#
_cell.length_a   1.000
_cell.length_b   1.000
_cell.length_c   1.000
_cell.angle_alpha   90.00
_cell.angle_beta   90.00
_cell.angle_gamma   90.00
#
_symmetry.space_group_name_H-M   'P 1'
#
loop_
_entity.id
_entity.type
_entity.pdbx_description
1 polymer ?
#
loop_
_entity_poly.entity_id
_entity_poly.type
_entity_poly.pdbx_seq_one_letter_code
_entity_poly.pdbx_strand_id
1 'polypeptide(L)'
;MADENPHPVVQYLNEQPEPANEAPAQAPVQEPVQQEQQAPPLEPPRADNPTGELEERASNKLELTGPLIDSYFRELWKAMYAKLGRSRNTGLMPPVKLFVPYTMFQHLCNVAVGYGGSMKSSKTTLAVNIESFEAASKVFSPVRFGGQNYFIKKRLLDKVRVNSRTILQYSGRASVVVGKSTPVIFDYNMKQEKLTLTFYVQRYDKADFCLDLRLQALMNKD
;
A
#
# COMPACT_ATOMS: atom_id res chain seq x y z
N MET A 1 -18.85 -45.91 27.96
CA MET A 1 -18.83 -45.39 29.34
C MET A 1 -18.75 -43.88 29.19
N ALA A 2 -19.89 -43.29 28.81
CA ALA A 2 -20.86 -42.63 29.71
C ALA A 2 -20.35 -41.21 30.00
N ASP A 3 -20.88 -40.17 29.33
CA ASP A 3 -22.13 -39.45 29.68
C ASP A 3 -22.05 -38.96 31.14
N GLU A 4 -22.28 -37.70 31.50
CA GLU A 4 -23.42 -36.87 31.13
C GLU A 4 -23.08 -35.37 31.25
N ASN A 5 -23.55 -34.61 30.27
CA ASN A 5 -24.04 -33.25 30.43
C ASN A 5 -25.50 -33.36 30.92
N PRO A 6 -25.99 -32.47 31.79
CA PRO A 6 -27.37 -32.04 31.64
C PRO A 6 -27.54 -30.51 31.72
N HIS A 7 -28.05 -29.98 30.61
CA HIS A 7 -29.01 -28.87 30.50
C HIS A 7 -30.29 -29.11 31.36
N PRO A 8 -31.39 -28.30 31.34
CA PRO A 8 -31.67 -26.96 30.76
C PRO A 8 -32.55 -26.02 31.66
N VAL A 9 -32.80 -24.79 31.15
CA VAL A 9 -34.09 -24.03 31.10
C VAL A 9 -34.87 -23.73 32.40
N VAL A 10 -35.14 -22.44 32.63
CA VAL A 10 -36.47 -21.96 33.08
C VAL A 10 -36.84 -20.70 32.29
N GLN A 11 -38.09 -20.66 31.85
CA GLN A 11 -38.73 -19.71 30.96
C GLN A 11 -40.02 -19.19 31.64
N TYR A 12 -40.35 -17.92 31.39
CA TYR A 12 -41.66 -17.23 31.44
C TYR A 12 -42.37 -16.83 32.76
N LEU A 13 -42.90 -15.58 32.71
CA LEU A 13 -44.17 -14.96 33.20
C LEU A 13 -43.83 -13.57 33.77
N ASN A 14 -44.23 -12.40 33.26
CA ASN A 14 -45.49 -11.87 32.71
C ASN A 14 -46.68 -11.89 33.68
N GLU A 15 -46.71 -10.93 34.62
CA GLU A 15 -47.93 -10.50 35.33
C GLU A 15 -47.86 -8.98 35.67
N GLN A 16 -48.58 -8.16 34.90
CA GLN A 16 -49.46 -7.13 35.46
C GLN A 16 -50.78 -7.85 35.83
N PRO A 17 -51.67 -7.36 36.73
CA PRO A 17 -52.26 -6.00 36.63
C PRO A 17 -52.87 -5.36 37.91
N GLU A 18 -53.47 -4.16 37.70
CA GLU A 18 -54.67 -3.59 38.39
C GLU A 18 -54.53 -2.76 39.69
N PRO A 19 -55.54 -1.93 40.10
CA PRO A 19 -56.15 -0.79 39.36
C PRO A 19 -56.62 0.38 40.29
N ALA A 20 -57.40 1.30 39.69
CA ALA A 20 -58.56 2.05 40.24
C ALA A 20 -58.39 3.28 41.16
N ASN A 21 -58.84 4.45 40.68
CA ASN A 21 -60.15 5.05 41.01
C ASN A 21 -60.35 6.37 40.23
N GLU A 22 -61.33 6.46 39.31
CA GLU A 22 -62.68 7.05 39.50
C GLU A 22 -62.66 8.56 39.83
N ALA A 23 -62.87 9.45 38.85
CA ALA A 23 -64.16 10.09 38.45
C ALA A 23 -64.55 11.29 39.37
N PRO A 24 -65.25 12.36 38.91
CA PRO A 24 -66.35 12.33 37.93
C PRO A 24 -66.43 13.48 36.90
N ALA A 25 -67.41 13.32 36.01
CA ALA A 25 -67.77 14.15 34.87
C ALA A 25 -68.48 15.48 35.21
N GLN A 26 -68.33 16.47 34.34
CA GLN A 26 -69.34 17.52 34.06
C GLN A 26 -69.40 17.81 32.56
N ALA A 27 -70.62 18.05 32.08
CA ALA A 27 -71.02 18.22 30.67
C ALA A 27 -71.11 19.72 30.27
N PRO A 28 -71.57 20.09 29.05
CA PRO A 28 -70.83 20.93 28.09
C PRO A 28 -71.29 22.40 28.01
N VAL A 29 -70.42 23.30 27.52
CA VAL A 29 -70.81 24.66 27.10
C VAL A 29 -70.05 25.04 25.81
N GLN A 30 -70.76 25.67 24.89
CA GLN A 30 -70.38 26.01 23.51
C GLN A 30 -69.35 27.16 23.39
N GLU A 31 -68.60 27.10 22.27
CA GLU A 31 -67.72 28.04 21.54
C GLU A 31 -67.79 29.57 21.83
N PRO A 32 -66.70 30.36 21.62
CA PRO A 32 -66.07 30.51 20.29
C PRO A 32 -64.54 30.65 20.19
N VAL A 33 -64.06 30.08 19.08
CA VAL A 33 -62.90 30.41 18.23
C VAL A 33 -62.07 31.65 18.61
N GLN A 34 -60.79 31.41 18.95
CA GLN A 34 -59.67 32.28 18.56
C GLN A 34 -58.52 31.42 18.04
N GLN A 35 -58.06 31.74 16.84
CA GLN A 35 -56.93 31.12 16.16
C GLN A 35 -55.62 31.52 16.84
N GLU A 36 -54.90 30.55 17.40
CA GLU A 36 -53.49 30.74 17.75
C GLU A 36 -52.64 30.10 16.65
N GLN A 37 -51.84 30.93 15.98
CA GLN A 37 -50.90 30.53 14.93
C GLN A 37 -49.87 29.56 15.51
N GLN A 38 -50.02 28.26 15.24
CA GLN A 38 -48.93 27.30 15.41
C GLN A 38 -47.89 27.55 14.30
N ALA A 39 -46.67 27.87 14.74
CA ALA A 39 -45.50 27.91 13.88
C ALA A 39 -45.33 26.55 13.14
N PRO A 40 -44.93 26.55 11.87
CA PRO A 40 -44.69 25.32 11.15
C PRO A 40 -43.59 24.50 11.85
N PRO A 41 -43.67 23.16 11.84
CA PRO A 41 -42.61 22.31 12.35
C PRO A 41 -41.32 22.66 11.61
N LEU A 42 -40.24 22.92 12.35
CA LEU A 42 -38.90 23.06 11.79
C LEU A 42 -38.53 21.71 11.14
N GLU A 43 -38.65 21.64 9.82
CA GLU A 43 -37.95 20.61 9.04
C GLU A 43 -36.46 20.72 9.38
N PRO A 44 -35.76 19.61 9.68
CA PRO A 44 -34.30 19.67 9.78
C PRO A 44 -33.76 20.17 8.43
N PRO A 45 -32.79 21.09 8.42
CA PRO A 45 -32.23 21.59 7.19
C PRO A 45 -31.74 20.38 6.39
N ARG A 46 -32.17 20.28 5.13
CA ARG A 46 -31.51 19.43 4.14
C ARG A 46 -30.05 19.84 4.15
N ALA A 47 -29.22 19.04 4.82
CA ALA A 47 -27.80 19.05 4.59
C ALA A 47 -27.63 18.52 3.17
N ASP A 48 -27.69 19.43 2.19
CA ASP A 48 -26.81 19.28 1.03
C ASP A 48 -25.44 19.01 1.65
N ASN A 49 -24.98 17.78 1.50
CA ASN A 49 -23.77 17.26 2.12
C ASN A 49 -22.67 17.48 1.08
N PRO A 50 -22.02 18.67 0.98
CA PRO A 50 -20.90 18.86 0.07
C PRO A 50 -19.74 17.91 0.42
N THR A 51 -19.75 17.37 1.64
CA THR A 51 -18.85 16.36 2.17
C THR A 51 -19.00 15.01 1.49
N GLY A 52 -20.22 14.56 1.17
CA GLY A 52 -20.45 13.24 0.55
C GLY A 52 -19.95 13.18 -0.90
N GLU A 53 -20.26 14.19 -1.71
CA GLU A 53 -19.75 14.27 -3.09
C GLU A 53 -18.24 14.51 -3.16
N LEU A 54 -17.67 15.24 -2.18
CA LEU A 54 -16.22 15.41 -2.07
C LEU A 54 -15.54 14.13 -1.63
N GLU A 55 -16.12 13.37 -0.70
CA GLU A 55 -15.59 12.11 -0.20
C GLU A 55 -15.75 10.97 -1.23
N GLU A 56 -16.81 11.00 -2.03
CA GLU A 56 -17.03 10.09 -3.16
C GLU A 56 -16.15 10.46 -4.37
N ARG A 57 -15.94 11.75 -4.66
CA ARG A 57 -14.92 12.20 -5.63
C ARG A 57 -13.51 11.93 -5.15
N ALA A 58 -13.24 12.08 -3.86
CA ALA A 58 -11.94 11.76 -3.26
C ALA A 58 -11.70 10.25 -3.25
N SER A 59 -12.72 9.44 -2.99
CA SER A 59 -12.66 7.98 -3.07
C SER A 59 -12.41 7.53 -4.50
N ASN A 60 -13.13 8.07 -5.49
CA ASN A 60 -12.85 7.82 -6.91
C ASN A 60 -11.44 8.28 -7.33
N LYS A 61 -10.98 9.43 -6.82
CA LYS A 61 -9.61 9.91 -7.07
C LYS A 61 -8.58 8.99 -6.42
N LEU A 62 -8.81 8.51 -5.20
CA LEU A 62 -7.91 7.58 -4.50
C LEU A 62 -7.90 6.19 -5.18
N GLU A 63 -9.07 5.72 -5.62
CA GLU A 63 -9.28 4.47 -6.35
C GLU A 63 -8.58 4.46 -7.71
N LEU A 64 -8.48 5.60 -8.40
CA LEU A 64 -7.70 5.70 -9.64
C LEU A 64 -6.21 5.95 -9.37
N THR A 65 -5.90 6.73 -8.33
CA THR A 65 -4.51 7.10 -8.00
C THR A 65 -3.72 5.89 -7.50
N GLY A 66 -4.32 4.99 -6.70
CA GLY A 66 -3.66 3.78 -6.21
C GLY A 66 -3.11 2.87 -7.32
N PRO A 67 -3.96 2.34 -8.23
CA PRO A 67 -3.53 1.53 -9.36
C PRO A 67 -2.55 2.24 -10.29
N LEU A 68 -2.70 3.57 -10.46
CA LEU A 68 -1.78 4.36 -11.26
C LEU A 68 -0.39 4.46 -10.61
N ILE A 69 -0.31 4.75 -9.31
CA ILE A 69 0.94 4.72 -8.53
C ILE A 69 1.59 3.33 -8.62
N ASP A 70 0.80 2.28 -8.43
CA ASP A 70 1.28 0.91 -8.50
C ASP A 70 1.77 0.57 -9.93
N SER A 71 1.21 1.18 -10.98
CA SER A 71 1.73 1.04 -12.34
C SER A 71 3.13 1.64 -12.49
N TYR A 72 3.41 2.79 -11.88
CA TYR A 72 4.74 3.38 -11.85
C TYR A 72 5.73 2.51 -11.07
N PHE A 73 5.36 2.04 -9.87
CA PHE A 73 6.21 1.10 -9.13
C PHE A 73 6.46 -0.18 -9.92
N ARG A 74 5.47 -0.69 -10.64
CA ARG A 74 5.61 -1.87 -11.51
C ARG A 74 6.59 -1.63 -12.64
N GLU A 75 6.57 -0.47 -13.29
CA GLU A 75 7.53 -0.14 -14.35
C GLU A 75 8.96 0.02 -13.82
N LEU A 76 9.12 0.70 -12.68
CA LEU A 76 10.41 0.80 -11.98
C LEU A 76 10.93 -0.58 -11.60
N TRP A 77 10.06 -1.42 -11.06
CA TRP A 77 10.36 -2.81 -10.72
C TRP A 77 10.81 -3.62 -11.94
N LYS A 78 10.04 -3.61 -13.03
CA LYS A 78 10.40 -4.31 -14.27
C LYS A 78 11.77 -3.88 -14.79
N ALA A 79 12.05 -2.58 -14.73
CA ALA A 79 13.34 -2.03 -15.12
C ALA A 79 14.48 -2.54 -14.22
N MET A 80 14.30 -2.56 -12.89
CA MET A 80 15.26 -3.16 -11.95
C MET A 80 15.49 -4.66 -12.24
N TYR A 81 14.40 -5.42 -12.37
CA TYR A 81 14.44 -6.85 -12.61
C TYR A 81 15.11 -7.22 -13.94
N ALA A 82 14.95 -6.40 -14.97
CA ALA A 82 15.63 -6.56 -16.25
C ALA A 82 17.16 -6.46 -16.09
N LYS A 83 17.66 -5.58 -15.22
CA LYS A 83 19.10 -5.44 -14.93
C LYS A 83 19.68 -6.66 -14.23
N LEU A 84 18.89 -7.41 -13.47
CA LEU A 84 19.33 -8.67 -12.85
C LEU A 84 19.69 -9.73 -13.90
N GLY A 85 18.98 -9.80 -15.02
CA GLY A 85 19.13 -10.86 -16.02
C GLY A 85 20.08 -10.58 -17.18
N ARG A 86 20.33 -9.31 -17.54
CA ARG A 86 21.06 -8.96 -18.78
C ARG A 86 22.56 -8.72 -18.61
N SER A 87 23.03 -8.42 -17.40
CA SER A 87 24.40 -8.01 -17.15
C SER A 87 25.16 -9.03 -16.31
N ARG A 88 26.49 -9.07 -16.41
CA ARG A 88 27.36 -9.76 -15.43
C ARG A 88 27.84 -8.82 -14.32
N ASN A 89 27.46 -7.54 -14.39
CA ASN A 89 27.94 -6.53 -13.47
C ASN A 89 27.30 -6.70 -12.09
N THR A 90 28.13 -6.50 -11.08
CA THR A 90 27.81 -6.42 -9.66
C THR A 90 28.17 -5.00 -9.20
N GLY A 91 27.53 -4.49 -8.15
CA GLY A 91 27.72 -3.10 -7.71
C GLY A 91 26.56 -2.18 -8.06
N LEU A 92 26.86 -0.89 -8.13
CA LEU A 92 25.89 0.14 -8.50
C LEU A 92 25.46 -0.03 -9.97
N MET A 93 24.16 -0.17 -10.20
CA MET A 93 23.64 -0.36 -11.55
C MET A 93 23.49 0.98 -12.29
N PRO A 94 23.57 0.99 -13.64
CA PRO A 94 23.18 2.14 -14.42
C PRO A 94 21.75 2.58 -14.05
N PRO A 95 21.54 3.88 -13.80
CA PRO A 95 20.29 4.39 -13.30
C PRO A 95 19.13 4.09 -14.24
N VAL A 96 17.97 3.77 -13.65
CA VAL A 96 16.70 3.69 -14.36
C VAL A 96 16.10 5.08 -14.39
N LYS A 97 15.68 5.56 -15.57
CA LYS A 97 15.12 6.90 -15.74
C LYS A 97 13.70 6.77 -16.27
N LEU A 98 12.75 7.44 -15.64
CA LEU A 98 11.34 7.42 -15.99
C LEU A 98 10.77 8.84 -15.91
N PHE A 99 9.92 9.21 -16.85
CA PHE A 99 9.10 10.40 -16.72
C PHE A 99 7.96 10.11 -15.75
N VAL A 100 7.81 10.94 -14.73
CA VAL A 100 6.76 10.80 -13.71
C VAL A 100 6.24 12.20 -13.42
N PRO A 101 4.95 12.50 -13.64
CA PRO A 101 4.39 13.79 -13.27
C PRO A 101 4.61 14.09 -11.79
N TYR A 102 4.81 15.35 -11.43
CA TYR A 102 5.13 15.73 -10.04
C TYR A 102 4.12 15.19 -9.01
N THR A 103 2.83 15.26 -9.33
CA THR A 103 1.75 14.75 -8.47
C THR A 103 1.89 13.25 -8.21
N MET A 104 2.23 12.47 -9.22
CA MET A 104 2.46 11.02 -9.08
C MET A 104 3.72 10.75 -8.26
N PHE A 105 4.77 11.54 -8.47
CA PHE A 105 5.99 11.41 -7.68
C PHE A 105 5.78 11.73 -6.20
N GLN A 106 4.98 12.74 -5.86
CA GLN A 106 4.61 13.03 -4.46
C GLN A 106 3.95 11.81 -3.80
N HIS A 107 3.05 11.12 -4.51
CA HIS A 107 2.44 9.92 -3.98
C HIS A 107 3.44 8.76 -3.82
N LEU A 108 4.36 8.58 -4.78
CA LEU A 108 5.46 7.60 -4.65
C LEU A 108 6.30 7.89 -3.39
N CYS A 109 6.62 9.17 -3.13
CA CYS A 109 7.31 9.59 -1.91
C CYS A 109 6.54 9.21 -0.65
N ASN A 110 5.24 9.50 -0.60
CA ASN A 110 4.41 9.20 0.55
C ASN A 110 4.37 7.70 0.85
N VAL A 111 4.30 6.85 -0.19
CA VAL A 111 4.36 5.39 -0.02
C VAL A 111 5.74 4.96 0.50
N ALA A 112 6.82 5.45 -0.11
CA ALA A 112 8.17 5.08 0.27
C ALA A 112 8.53 5.52 1.70
N VAL A 113 8.17 6.75 2.08
CA VAL A 113 8.36 7.28 3.45
C VAL A 113 7.46 6.56 4.44
N GLY A 114 6.20 6.29 4.09
CA GLY A 114 5.27 5.54 4.93
C GLY A 114 5.75 4.13 5.28
N TYR A 115 6.61 3.53 4.46
CA TYR A 115 7.23 2.23 4.74
C TYR A 115 8.61 2.30 5.40
N GLY A 116 9.08 3.49 5.80
CA GLY A 116 10.35 3.69 6.49
C GLY A 116 11.49 4.21 5.61
N GLY A 117 11.19 4.72 4.41
CA GLY A 117 12.13 5.53 3.64
C GLY A 117 12.31 6.93 4.24
N SER A 118 13.40 7.61 3.89
CA SER A 118 13.66 9.00 4.25
C SER A 118 13.62 9.89 3.00
N MET A 119 13.14 11.13 3.14
CA MET A 119 13.06 12.08 2.04
C MET A 119 13.92 13.31 2.32
N LYS A 120 14.66 13.75 1.31
CA LYS A 120 15.42 15.00 1.30
C LYS A 120 14.90 15.87 0.15
N SER A 121 14.60 17.12 0.45
CA SER A 121 14.16 18.09 -0.55
C SER A 121 15.21 19.17 -0.73
N SER A 122 15.43 19.56 -1.99
CA SER A 122 16.12 20.78 -2.37
C SER A 122 15.17 21.69 -3.15
N LYS A 123 15.66 22.86 -3.61
CA LYS A 123 14.84 23.78 -4.42
C LYS A 123 14.39 23.18 -5.75
N THR A 124 15.13 22.23 -6.30
CA THR A 124 14.92 21.70 -7.66
C THR A 124 14.82 20.18 -7.73
N THR A 125 15.17 19.48 -6.63
CA THR A 125 15.17 18.03 -6.56
C THR A 125 14.51 17.50 -5.30
N LEU A 126 13.94 16.31 -5.42
CA LEU A 126 13.44 15.51 -4.31
C LEU A 126 14.12 14.14 -4.36
N ALA A 127 14.76 13.74 -3.27
CA ALA A 127 15.42 12.45 -3.16
C ALA A 127 14.76 11.62 -2.05
N VAL A 128 14.31 10.42 -2.38
CA VAL A 128 13.83 9.45 -1.39
C VAL A 128 14.81 8.29 -1.30
N ASN A 129 15.27 8.00 -0.10
CA ASN A 129 16.19 6.91 0.20
C ASN A 129 15.47 5.81 0.95
N ILE A 130 15.64 4.57 0.51
CA ILE A 130 15.22 3.38 1.23
C ILE A 130 16.48 2.61 1.63
N GLU A 131 16.77 2.64 2.92
CA GLU A 131 17.98 2.05 3.52
C GLU A 131 17.71 0.70 4.19
N SER A 132 16.44 0.35 4.41
CA SER A 132 16.04 -0.94 4.97
C SER A 132 15.51 -1.86 3.88
N PHE A 133 15.99 -3.10 3.90
CA PHE A 133 15.44 -4.17 3.08
C PHE A 133 13.94 -4.39 3.35
N GLU A 134 13.50 -4.31 4.61
CA GLU A 134 12.09 -4.46 4.98
C GLU A 134 11.23 -3.34 4.38
N ALA A 135 11.71 -2.10 4.40
CA ALA A 135 11.02 -0.97 3.78
C ALA A 135 10.91 -1.16 2.26
N ALA A 136 12.01 -1.54 1.60
CA ALA A 136 12.02 -1.84 0.17
C ALA A 136 11.08 -3.00 -0.17
N SER A 137 11.00 -4.01 0.70
CA SER A 137 10.11 -5.15 0.56
C SER A 137 8.64 -4.74 0.50
N LYS A 138 8.25 -3.79 1.36
CA LYS A 138 6.87 -3.31 1.45
C LYS A 138 6.51 -2.38 0.29
N VAL A 139 7.45 -1.52 -0.12
CA VAL A 139 7.30 -0.63 -1.28
C VAL A 139 7.09 -1.43 -2.57
N PHE A 140 7.91 -2.46 -2.78
CA PHE A 140 7.83 -3.35 -3.95
C PHE A 140 7.06 -4.64 -3.67
N SER A 141 6.13 -4.62 -2.70
CA SER A 141 5.45 -5.82 -2.24
C SER A 141 4.67 -6.49 -3.36
N PRO A 142 4.76 -7.82 -3.52
CA PRO A 142 4.02 -8.55 -4.55
C PRO A 142 2.50 -8.50 -4.36
N VAL A 143 2.03 -8.19 -3.14
CA VAL A 143 0.60 -7.95 -2.87
C VAL A 143 0.07 -6.78 -3.72
N ARG A 144 0.91 -5.78 -4.02
CA ARG A 144 0.57 -4.66 -4.91
C ARG A 144 0.50 -5.05 -6.39
N PHE A 145 1.06 -6.20 -6.77
CA PHE A 145 1.23 -6.61 -8.16
C PHE A 145 0.58 -7.95 -8.49
N GLY A 146 -0.50 -8.32 -7.79
CA GLY A 146 -1.25 -9.54 -8.07
C GLY A 146 -0.49 -10.82 -7.72
N GLY A 147 0.30 -10.81 -6.66
CA GLY A 147 1.00 -11.99 -6.14
C GLY A 147 2.29 -12.34 -6.89
N GLN A 148 2.73 -11.53 -7.85
CA GLN A 148 4.01 -11.75 -8.51
C GLN A 148 5.17 -11.45 -7.56
N ASN A 149 5.59 -12.49 -6.83
CA ASN A 149 6.69 -12.44 -5.88
C ASN A 149 8.02 -12.50 -6.61
N TYR A 150 8.47 -11.32 -7.03
CA TYR A 150 9.78 -11.17 -7.66
C TYR A 150 10.86 -10.74 -6.68
N PHE A 151 10.68 -10.97 -5.37
CA PHE A 151 11.51 -10.43 -4.32
C PHE A 151 13.00 -10.46 -4.66
N ILE A 152 13.48 -9.34 -5.21
CA ILE A 152 14.86 -8.91 -5.45
C ILE A 152 15.83 -9.92 -6.09
N LYS A 153 15.50 -11.19 -6.24
CA LYS A 153 16.38 -12.31 -6.52
C LYS A 153 15.97 -12.94 -7.84
N LYS A 154 16.94 -13.17 -8.70
CA LYS A 154 16.75 -13.82 -10.00
C LYS A 154 17.74 -14.96 -10.12
N ARG A 155 17.23 -16.16 -10.40
CA ARG A 155 18.07 -17.29 -10.83
C ARG A 155 18.62 -16.98 -12.21
N LEU A 156 19.92 -17.15 -12.37
CA LEU A 156 20.63 -16.99 -13.62
C LEU A 156 20.80 -18.36 -14.26
N LEU A 157 20.51 -18.43 -15.55
CA LEU A 157 20.62 -19.64 -16.35
C LEU A 157 21.53 -19.33 -17.54
N ASP A 158 22.57 -20.14 -17.72
CA ASP A 158 23.45 -20.07 -18.87
C ASP A 158 22.98 -21.06 -19.95
N LYS A 159 23.06 -20.64 -21.20
CA LYS A 159 22.83 -21.53 -22.35
C LYS A 159 24.10 -22.35 -22.59
N VAL A 160 24.04 -23.65 -22.38
CA VAL A 160 25.17 -24.57 -22.57
C VAL A 160 24.81 -25.57 -23.66
N ARG A 161 25.76 -25.89 -24.55
CA ARG A 161 25.57 -26.87 -25.61
C ARG A 161 26.06 -28.23 -25.12
N VAL A 162 25.16 -29.21 -25.04
CA VAL A 162 25.46 -30.59 -24.64
C VAL A 162 24.90 -31.51 -25.72
N ASN A 163 25.75 -32.36 -26.31
CA ASN A 163 25.37 -33.31 -27.35
C ASN A 163 24.52 -32.69 -28.46
N SER A 164 25.01 -31.58 -29.04
CA SER A 164 24.36 -30.79 -30.09
C SER A 164 23.03 -30.10 -29.71
N ARG A 165 22.52 -30.26 -28.49
CA ARG A 165 21.33 -29.57 -27.96
C ARG A 165 21.74 -28.41 -27.05
N THR A 166 20.98 -27.30 -27.08
CA THR A 166 21.14 -26.20 -26.12
C THR A 166 20.27 -26.47 -24.91
N ILE A 167 20.89 -26.58 -23.74
CA ILE A 167 20.21 -26.68 -22.46
C ILE A 167 20.43 -25.42 -21.63
N LEU A 168 19.52 -25.14 -20.70
CA LEU A 168 19.69 -24.08 -19.70
C LEU A 168 20.28 -24.70 -18.43
N GLN A 169 21.47 -24.26 -18.05
CA GLN A 169 22.12 -24.70 -16.82
C GLN A 169 22.10 -23.57 -15.80
N TYR A 170 21.77 -23.88 -14.55
CA TYR A 170 21.87 -22.92 -13.45
C TYR A 170 23.30 -22.39 -13.32
N SER A 171 23.45 -21.06 -13.30
CA SER A 171 24.74 -20.37 -13.20
C SER A 171 24.92 -19.55 -11.92
N GLY A 172 23.88 -19.46 -11.10
CA GLY A 172 23.89 -18.73 -9.84
C GLY A 172 22.68 -17.83 -9.69
N ARG A 173 22.77 -16.81 -8.86
CA ARG A 173 21.67 -15.84 -8.67
C ARG A 173 22.17 -14.41 -8.62
N ALA A 174 21.31 -13.48 -9.02
CA ALA A 174 21.50 -12.05 -8.82
C ALA A 174 20.47 -11.55 -7.82
N SER A 175 20.85 -10.59 -6.98
CA SER A 175 19.92 -9.88 -6.14
C SER A 175 20.20 -8.40 -6.04
N VAL A 176 19.16 -7.57 -6.09
CA VAL A 176 19.26 -6.21 -5.54
C VAL A 176 19.67 -6.27 -4.06
N VAL A 177 20.51 -5.37 -3.60
CA VAL A 177 20.89 -5.28 -2.18
C VAL A 177 20.49 -3.91 -1.66
N VAL A 178 19.98 -3.91 -0.43
CA VAL A 178 19.43 -2.72 0.23
C VAL A 178 19.98 -2.68 1.64
N GLY A 179 20.64 -1.58 1.96
CA GLY A 179 21.25 -1.32 3.27
C GLY A 179 21.53 0.18 3.42
N LYS A 180 22.03 0.59 4.59
CA LYS A 180 22.40 2.01 4.83
C LYS A 180 23.49 2.46 3.87
N SER A 181 24.47 1.60 3.63
CA SER A 181 25.57 1.86 2.69
C SER A 181 25.21 1.56 1.23
N THR A 182 24.07 0.90 0.98
CA THR A 182 23.61 0.51 -0.36
C THR A 182 22.10 0.81 -0.54
N PRO A 183 21.67 2.07 -0.38
CA PRO A 183 20.26 2.41 -0.42
C PRO A 183 19.68 2.29 -1.83
N VAL A 184 18.37 2.08 -1.90
CA VAL A 184 17.59 2.36 -3.12
C VAL A 184 17.21 3.83 -3.10
N ILE A 185 17.56 4.57 -4.14
CA ILE A 185 17.35 6.03 -4.19
C ILE A 185 16.45 6.38 -5.37
N PHE A 186 15.39 7.13 -5.09
CA PHE A 186 14.54 7.82 -6.06
C PHE A 186 14.93 9.30 -6.08
N ASP A 187 15.74 9.72 -7.06
CA ASP A 187 16.11 11.11 -7.26
C ASP A 187 15.26 11.74 -8.36
N TYR A 188 14.49 12.76 -8.01
CA TYR A 188 13.51 13.37 -8.88
C TYR A 188 13.86 14.82 -9.19
N ASN A 189 13.98 15.14 -10.47
CA ASN A 189 14.17 16.50 -10.96
C ASN A 189 12.80 17.13 -11.24
N MET A 190 12.43 18.16 -10.46
CA MET A 190 11.12 18.80 -10.56
C MET A 190 10.95 19.58 -11.88
N LYS A 191 12.03 20.16 -12.42
CA LYS A 191 11.98 20.93 -13.67
C LYS A 191 11.79 20.04 -14.90
N GLN A 192 12.36 18.84 -14.87
CA GLN A 192 12.32 17.89 -15.99
C GLN A 192 11.25 16.82 -15.83
N GLU A 193 10.53 16.82 -14.70
CA GLU A 193 9.60 15.77 -14.29
C GLU A 193 10.16 14.35 -14.47
N LYS A 194 11.39 14.18 -13.99
CA LYS A 194 12.19 13.00 -14.28
C LYS A 194 12.66 12.33 -13.01
N LEU A 195 12.21 11.09 -12.84
CA LEU A 195 12.66 10.18 -11.81
C LEU A 195 13.91 9.42 -12.28
N THR A 196 14.94 9.40 -11.45
CA THR A 196 16.15 8.61 -11.57
C THR A 196 16.23 7.65 -10.39
N LEU A 197 16.15 6.35 -10.67
CA LEU A 197 16.24 5.29 -9.68
C LEU A 197 17.64 4.66 -9.71
N THR A 198 18.33 4.66 -8.57
CA THR A 198 19.61 3.98 -8.37
C THR A 198 19.50 2.89 -7.32
N PHE A 199 20.25 1.80 -7.53
CA PHE A 199 20.24 0.63 -6.66
C PHE A 199 21.48 -0.23 -6.95
N TYR A 200 21.81 -1.09 -5.99
CA TYR A 200 22.95 -2.01 -6.08
C TYR A 200 22.47 -3.43 -6.39
N VAL A 201 23.29 -4.19 -7.12
CA VAL A 201 23.06 -5.61 -7.39
C VAL A 201 24.26 -6.41 -6.92
N GLN A 202 24.01 -7.41 -6.07
CA GLN A 202 24.95 -8.47 -5.74
C GLN A 202 24.69 -9.69 -6.61
N ARG A 203 25.75 -10.36 -7.07
CA ARG A 203 25.66 -11.65 -7.75
C ARG A 203 26.34 -12.73 -6.94
N TYR A 204 25.83 -13.94 -7.12
CA TYR A 204 26.28 -15.14 -6.44
C TYR A 204 26.47 -16.24 -7.47
N ASP A 205 27.48 -17.08 -7.25
CA ASP A 205 27.73 -18.26 -8.08
C ASP A 205 26.75 -19.40 -7.78
N LYS A 206 27.01 -20.59 -8.33
CA LYS A 206 26.20 -21.79 -8.11
C LYS A 206 26.25 -22.30 -6.67
N ALA A 207 27.32 -21.98 -5.93
CA ALA A 207 27.55 -22.36 -4.54
C ALA A 207 27.13 -21.25 -3.56
N ASP A 208 26.41 -20.22 -4.05
CA ASP A 208 25.95 -19.07 -3.29
C ASP A 208 27.06 -18.17 -2.72
N PHE A 209 28.29 -18.25 -3.24
CA PHE A 209 29.35 -17.31 -2.91
C PHE A 209 29.17 -15.98 -3.66
N CYS A 210 29.35 -14.86 -2.94
CA CYS A 210 29.25 -13.52 -3.51
C CYS A 210 30.41 -13.26 -4.49
N LEU A 211 30.07 -12.75 -5.69
CA LEU A 211 31.06 -12.44 -6.72
C LEU A 211 31.83 -11.13 -6.48
N ASP A 212 31.19 -10.18 -5.79
CA ASP A 212 31.81 -8.91 -5.39
C ASP A 212 31.99 -8.85 -3.88
N LEU A 213 33.21 -9.15 -3.44
CA LEU A 213 33.59 -9.13 -2.01
C LEU A 213 33.62 -7.72 -1.44
N ARG A 214 33.83 -6.68 -2.27
CA ARG A 214 33.87 -5.29 -1.80
C ARG A 214 32.46 -4.80 -1.49
N LEU A 215 31.49 -5.11 -2.37
CA LEU A 215 30.09 -4.84 -2.10
C LEU A 215 29.60 -5.63 -0.88
N GLN A 216 29.96 -6.91 -0.77
CA GLN A 216 29.63 -7.70 0.42
C GLN A 216 30.22 -7.10 1.70
N ALA A 217 31.47 -6.66 1.68
CA ALA A 217 32.11 -5.98 2.81
C ALA A 217 31.44 -4.64 3.14
N LEU A 218 30.94 -3.92 2.14
CA LEU A 218 30.18 -2.68 2.33
C LEU A 218 28.83 -2.96 3.02
N MET A 219 28.11 -4.01 2.61
CA MET A 219 26.85 -4.41 3.22
C MET A 219 27.01 -4.89 4.66
N ASN A 220 28.13 -5.53 4.98
CA ASN A 220 28.40 -6.05 6.32
C ASN A 220 28.79 -4.97 7.34
N LYS A 221 28.93 -3.69 6.92
CA LYS A 221 29.25 -2.56 7.81
C LYS A 221 28.02 -1.87 8.41
N ASP A 222 26.82 -2.31 8.04
CA ASP A 222 25.54 -1.66 8.40
C ASP A 222 25.02 -2.02 9.81
#